data_AF-A0A0B2VCK3-F1
#
_entry.id   AF-A0A0B2VCK3-F1
#
_cell.length_a   1.000
_cell.length_b   1.000
_cell.length_c   1.000
_cell.angle_alpha   90.00
_cell.angle_beta   90.00
_cell.angle_gamma   90.00
#
_symmetry.space_group_name_H-M   'P 1'
#
loop_
_entity.id
_entity.type
_entity.pdbx_description
1 polymer ?
#
loop_
_entity_poly.entity_id
_entity_poly.type
_entity_poly.pdbx_seq_one_letter_code
_entity_poly.pdbx_strand_id
1 'polypeptide(L)'
;MEVNVPETVRVDGVVVQVNEQLDYAYVHTVGLGRALISPLLKIEDVKVGAWLSLTVTQNDNFAPQHEGSRCRYAAVGELRAIGEVIPTASKIAKSGVTVVRAQTEAFIGSVREHGAIALSQYLGRIFVGPKLYESVDLKAGMWVDLGVHSADASQANAFCFWEAKTIAVIENSAKLESNIRRCHGRFAGFLEKNVCLLELSGRDEGFVCVRPSDFISSIPPRKLREAKAIQVYANHAVSPLKSFPVPVCYARVLEGDELEMLTENEAHPNLVATNSRDHHIAAVKDAVVSGVTPDGASVQGRFAGFLEKNVCLLELSGRDEGFVCVRPSDFISSIPPRKLREAKAIQVYANHAVSPLKSFPVPVCYARVLEGDELEMLTENEAHPNLVATNSRDHHIAAVKDAVVSGVTPDGASVQDEVQHDPNCSYAQLLHQLMKTGQVASVLRDHNRDLHERIVDFLKTIKCN
;
A
#
# COMPACT_ATOMS: atom_id res chain seq x y z
N MET A 1 -18.61 -28.08 -18.37
CA MET A 1 -18.40 -26.92 -17.49
C MET A 1 -17.87 -27.46 -16.18
N GLU A 2 -16.57 -27.36 -15.95
CA GLU A 2 -16.02 -27.60 -14.62
C GLU A 2 -16.51 -26.46 -13.73
N VAL A 3 -17.30 -26.79 -12.71
CA VAL A 3 -17.67 -25.84 -11.67
C VAL A 3 -16.41 -25.63 -10.85
N ASN A 4 -15.78 -24.46 -11.02
CA ASN A 4 -14.61 -24.09 -10.26
C ASN A 4 -15.05 -23.88 -8.81
N VAL A 5 -14.80 -24.88 -7.95
CA VAL A 5 -15.11 -24.77 -6.52
C VAL A 5 -14.09 -23.81 -5.92
N PRO A 6 -14.50 -22.68 -5.34
CA PRO A 6 -13.57 -21.73 -4.75
C PRO A 6 -12.77 -22.41 -3.63
N GLU A 7 -11.46 -22.18 -3.61
CA GLU A 7 -10.61 -22.69 -2.55
C GLU A 7 -11.05 -22.13 -1.20
N THR A 8 -11.08 -22.98 -0.17
CA THR A 8 -11.47 -22.58 1.18
C THR A 8 -10.49 -23.11 2.21
N VAL A 9 -10.37 -22.40 3.32
CA VAL A 9 -9.62 -22.84 4.50
C VAL A 9 -10.43 -22.60 5.76
N ARG A 10 -10.23 -23.46 6.76
CA ARG A 10 -10.82 -23.27 8.08
C ARG A 10 -9.86 -22.49 8.96
N VAL A 11 -10.37 -21.46 9.60
CA VAL A 11 -9.59 -20.59 10.50
C VAL A 11 -10.40 -20.25 11.75
N ASP A 12 -9.68 -19.99 12.82
CA ASP A 12 -10.26 -19.47 14.06
C ASP A 12 -9.98 -17.98 14.17
N GLY A 13 -10.86 -17.24 14.82
CA GLY A 13 -10.70 -15.80 14.97
C GLY A 13 -11.63 -15.16 15.99
N VAL A 14 -11.33 -13.92 16.34
CA VAL A 14 -12.10 -13.12 17.28
C VAL A 14 -12.89 -12.05 16.55
N VAL A 15 -14.17 -11.90 16.87
CA VAL A 15 -15.01 -10.83 16.34
C VAL A 15 -14.52 -9.49 16.89
N VAL A 16 -14.03 -8.61 16.03
CA VAL A 16 -13.47 -7.30 16.42
C VAL A 16 -14.45 -6.15 16.18
N GLN A 17 -15.44 -6.35 15.31
CA GLN A 17 -16.45 -5.35 14.99
C GLN A 17 -17.74 -6.03 14.53
N VAL A 18 -18.88 -5.46 14.91
CA VAL A 18 -20.21 -5.86 14.44
C VAL A 18 -20.97 -4.60 14.05
N ASN A 19 -21.63 -4.63 12.89
CA ASN A 19 -22.53 -3.60 12.44
C ASN A 19 -23.89 -4.24 12.09
N GLU A 20 -24.81 -4.20 13.06
CA GLU A 20 -26.14 -4.78 12.91
C GLU A 20 -27.01 -4.01 11.89
N GLN A 21 -26.78 -2.71 11.71
CA GLN A 21 -27.55 -1.88 10.77
C GLN A 21 -27.25 -2.23 9.32
N LEU A 22 -25.98 -2.51 9.03
CA LEU A 22 -25.49 -2.86 7.69
C LEU A 22 -25.28 -4.37 7.51
N ASP A 23 -25.70 -5.16 8.51
CA ASP A 23 -25.71 -6.62 8.47
C ASP A 23 -24.34 -7.25 8.14
N TYR A 24 -23.30 -6.82 8.86
CA TYR A 24 -21.96 -7.43 8.75
C TYR A 24 -21.16 -7.44 10.05
N ALA A 25 -20.14 -8.31 10.10
CA ALA A 25 -19.12 -8.31 11.15
C ALA A 25 -17.73 -8.55 10.57
N TYR A 26 -16.71 -8.09 11.30
CA TYR A 26 -15.31 -8.41 11.02
C TYR A 26 -14.76 -9.34 12.09
N VAL A 27 -14.18 -10.44 11.63
CA VAL A 27 -13.43 -11.38 12.45
C VAL A 27 -11.95 -11.19 12.13
N HIS A 28 -11.13 -10.98 13.16
CA HIS A 28 -9.70 -11.08 13.01
C HIS A 28 -9.27 -12.53 13.21
N THR A 29 -8.84 -13.16 12.13
CA THR A 29 -8.41 -14.56 12.11
C THR A 29 -6.97 -14.71 12.59
N VAL A 30 -6.69 -15.87 13.18
CA VAL A 30 -5.33 -16.28 13.52
C VAL A 30 -4.57 -16.53 12.22
N GLY A 31 -3.59 -15.67 11.93
CA GLY A 31 -2.71 -15.80 10.77
C GLY A 31 -3.14 -15.02 9.53
N LEU A 32 -4.40 -15.08 9.07
CA LEU A 32 -4.78 -14.48 7.77
C LEU A 32 -5.17 -13.00 7.84
N GLY A 33 -5.48 -12.46 9.03
CA GLY A 33 -5.97 -11.09 9.22
C GLY A 33 -7.49 -11.01 9.23
N ARG A 34 -8.07 -9.90 8.79
CA ARG A 34 -9.54 -9.71 8.83
C ARG A 34 -10.27 -10.54 7.76
N ALA A 35 -11.35 -11.19 8.19
CA ALA A 35 -12.35 -11.83 7.35
C ALA A 35 -13.72 -11.17 7.57
N LEU A 36 -14.51 -11.04 6.50
CA LEU A 36 -15.86 -10.49 6.51
C LEU A 36 -16.89 -11.59 6.77
N ILE A 37 -17.84 -11.35 7.67
CA ILE A 37 -19.10 -12.08 7.76
C ILE A 37 -20.18 -11.14 7.23
N SER A 38 -20.81 -11.48 6.10
CA SER A 38 -21.96 -10.75 5.54
C SER A 38 -22.79 -11.67 4.64
N PRO A 39 -24.13 -11.73 4.79
CA PRO A 39 -24.92 -11.10 5.87
C PRO A 39 -24.52 -11.63 7.26
N LEU A 40 -24.97 -10.98 8.35
CA LEU A 40 -24.83 -11.61 9.66
C LEU A 40 -25.66 -12.89 9.64
N LEU A 41 -24.95 -14.02 9.73
CA LEU A 41 -25.61 -15.30 9.93
C LEU A 41 -26.32 -15.25 11.29
N LYS A 42 -27.56 -15.75 11.36
CA LYS A 42 -28.40 -15.76 12.58
C LYS A 42 -27.75 -16.63 13.66
N ILE A 43 -26.78 -16.06 14.34
CA ILE A 43 -26.06 -16.66 15.45
C ILE A 43 -26.01 -15.58 16.52
N GLU A 44 -26.67 -15.85 17.65
CA GLU A 44 -26.63 -14.99 18.84
C GLU A 44 -25.19 -14.81 19.38
N ASP A 45 -24.23 -15.55 18.85
CA ASP A 45 -22.81 -15.58 19.21
C ASP A 45 -21.94 -14.59 18.42
N VAL A 46 -22.43 -13.94 17.34
CA VAL A 46 -21.61 -12.94 16.61
C VAL A 46 -21.63 -11.61 17.35
N LYS A 47 -20.81 -11.52 18.40
CA LYS A 47 -20.66 -10.34 19.26
C LYS A 47 -19.18 -9.98 19.36
N VAL A 48 -18.86 -8.69 19.45
CA VAL A 48 -17.46 -8.24 19.65
C VAL A 48 -16.85 -8.94 20.87
N GLY A 49 -15.69 -9.57 20.66
CA GLY A 49 -14.97 -10.39 21.64
C GLY A 49 -15.28 -11.89 21.57
N ALA A 50 -16.31 -12.33 20.84
CA ALA A 50 -16.59 -13.74 20.66
C ALA A 50 -15.56 -14.42 19.76
N TRP A 51 -15.20 -15.66 20.09
CA TRP A 51 -14.31 -16.49 19.29
C TRP A 51 -15.09 -17.46 18.43
N LEU A 52 -14.77 -17.49 17.14
CA LEU A 52 -15.46 -18.27 16.13
C LEU A 52 -14.46 -19.10 15.33
N SER A 53 -14.85 -20.31 14.98
CA SER A 53 -14.25 -21.12 13.92
C SER A 53 -15.10 -20.93 12.67
N LEU A 54 -14.46 -20.54 11.57
CA LEU A 54 -15.11 -20.21 10.30
C LEU A 54 -14.36 -20.81 9.11
N THR A 55 -15.10 -21.16 8.07
CA THR A 55 -14.51 -21.46 6.76
C THR A 55 -14.47 -20.16 5.97
N VAL A 56 -13.33 -19.85 5.36
CA VAL A 56 -13.14 -18.62 4.57
C VAL A 56 -12.74 -18.93 3.14
N THR A 57 -13.16 -18.06 2.23
CA THR A 57 -12.75 -17.99 0.83
C THR A 57 -12.14 -16.62 0.54
N GLN A 58 -11.47 -16.46 -0.61
CA GLN A 58 -11.11 -15.13 -1.11
C GLN A 58 -12.34 -14.27 -1.33
N ASN A 59 -12.25 -13.01 -0.91
CA ASN A 59 -13.31 -12.03 -1.07
C ASN A 59 -13.15 -11.29 -2.40
N ASP A 60 -13.69 -11.88 -3.47
CA ASP A 60 -13.62 -11.28 -4.81
C ASP A 60 -14.65 -10.15 -5.02
N ASN A 61 -15.66 -10.09 -4.15
CA ASN A 61 -16.73 -9.10 -4.18
C ASN A 61 -16.51 -8.04 -3.09
N PHE A 62 -15.55 -7.13 -3.32
CA PHE A 62 -15.47 -5.90 -2.54
C PHE A 62 -16.67 -5.01 -2.84
N ALA A 63 -17.78 -5.22 -2.11
CA ALA A 63 -18.81 -4.20 -2.08
C ALA A 63 -18.15 -2.89 -1.56
N PRO A 64 -18.40 -1.72 -2.20
CA PRO A 64 -17.74 -0.45 -1.87
C PRO A 64 -17.80 -0.10 -0.38
N GLN A 65 -18.88 -0.52 0.29
CA GLN A 65 -19.11 -0.36 1.72
C GLN A 65 -18.04 -1.02 2.62
N HIS A 66 -17.18 -1.90 2.08
CA HIS A 66 -16.12 -2.59 2.81
C HIS A 66 -14.70 -2.20 2.36
N GLU A 67 -14.54 -1.27 1.40
CA GLU A 67 -13.22 -0.84 0.89
C GLU A 67 -12.29 -0.34 2.00
N GLY A 68 -12.84 0.36 2.99
CA GLY A 68 -12.08 0.84 4.15
C GLY A 68 -11.52 -0.28 5.04
N SER A 69 -12.11 -1.47 5.02
CA SER A 69 -11.74 -2.59 5.90
C SER A 69 -10.64 -3.49 5.35
N ARG A 70 -10.38 -3.43 4.03
CA ARG A 70 -9.35 -4.22 3.32
C ARG A 70 -9.41 -5.73 3.63
N CYS A 71 -10.62 -6.25 3.84
CA CYS A 71 -10.84 -7.67 4.09
C CYS A 71 -10.65 -8.47 2.80
N ARG A 72 -9.58 -9.25 2.76
CA ARG A 72 -9.26 -10.13 1.61
C ARG A 72 -10.04 -11.44 1.61
N TYR A 73 -10.70 -11.76 2.71
CA TYR A 73 -11.39 -13.02 2.90
C TYR A 73 -12.82 -12.79 3.38
N ALA A 74 -13.72 -13.69 2.99
CA ALA A 74 -15.11 -13.71 3.43
C ALA A 74 -15.42 -15.09 4.01
N ALA A 75 -16.18 -15.11 5.09
CA ALA A 75 -16.70 -16.33 5.69
C ALA A 75 -17.74 -16.96 4.75
N VAL A 76 -17.67 -18.29 4.61
CA VAL A 76 -18.61 -19.09 3.84
C VAL A 76 -19.04 -20.31 4.66
N GLY A 77 -20.31 -20.69 4.53
CA GLY A 77 -20.87 -21.80 5.28
C GLY A 77 -21.18 -21.48 6.74
N GLU A 78 -21.16 -22.50 7.59
CA GLU A 78 -21.55 -22.40 9.00
C GLU A 78 -20.43 -21.82 9.87
N LEU A 79 -20.82 -20.98 10.84
CA LEU A 79 -19.93 -20.49 11.88
C LEU A 79 -20.12 -21.32 13.15
N ARG A 80 -19.04 -21.58 13.87
CA ARG A 80 -19.08 -22.32 15.13
C ARG A 80 -18.43 -21.50 16.24
N ALA A 81 -19.13 -21.26 17.33
CA ALA A 81 -18.53 -20.71 18.55
C ALA A 81 -17.48 -21.66 19.14
N ILE A 82 -16.36 -21.10 19.58
CA ILE A 82 -15.25 -21.83 20.19
C ILE A 82 -14.76 -21.12 21.46
N GLY A 83 -13.93 -21.81 22.25
CA GLY A 83 -13.23 -21.20 23.38
C GLY A 83 -12.20 -20.17 22.94
N GLU A 84 -11.77 -19.34 23.88
CA GLU A 84 -10.75 -18.31 23.64
C GLU A 84 -9.42 -18.93 23.20
N VAL A 85 -8.88 -18.49 22.06
CA VAL A 85 -7.55 -18.91 21.57
C VAL A 85 -6.43 -18.09 22.22
N ILE A 86 -6.72 -16.82 22.54
CA ILE A 86 -5.80 -15.94 23.28
C ILE A 86 -6.41 -15.69 24.66
N PRO A 87 -5.86 -16.27 25.74
CA PRO A 87 -6.44 -16.15 27.08
C PRO A 87 -6.48 -14.72 27.66
N THR A 88 -5.66 -13.82 27.12
CA THR A 88 -5.61 -12.41 27.54
C THR A 88 -6.58 -11.52 26.76
N ALA A 89 -7.23 -12.06 25.72
CA ALA A 89 -8.15 -11.30 24.90
C ALA A 89 -9.45 -11.04 25.67
N SER A 90 -9.80 -9.78 25.85
CA SER A 90 -10.99 -9.35 26.56
C SER A 90 -11.66 -8.19 25.84
N LYS A 91 -13.00 -8.16 25.92
CA LYS A 91 -13.80 -7.06 25.41
C LYS A 91 -13.70 -5.89 26.39
N ILE A 92 -13.40 -4.69 25.88
CA ILE A 92 -13.46 -3.45 26.65
C ILE A 92 -14.38 -2.45 25.97
N ALA A 93 -15.16 -1.73 26.76
CA ALA A 93 -15.99 -0.62 26.29
C ALA A 93 -15.51 0.66 26.94
N LYS A 94 -15.11 1.65 26.13
CA LYS A 94 -14.69 2.96 26.62
C LYS A 94 -15.25 4.05 25.71
N SER A 95 -15.88 5.06 26.32
CA SER A 95 -16.44 6.21 25.60
C SER A 95 -17.40 5.84 24.45
N GLY A 96 -18.21 4.79 24.65
CA GLY A 96 -19.16 4.31 23.63
C GLY A 96 -18.54 3.45 22.52
N VAL A 97 -17.21 3.30 22.49
CA VAL A 97 -16.52 2.43 21.53
C VAL A 97 -16.18 1.10 22.21
N THR A 98 -16.58 0.00 21.58
CA THR A 98 -16.23 -1.36 22.01
C THR A 98 -15.06 -1.86 21.18
N VAL A 99 -13.98 -2.27 21.84
CA VAL A 99 -12.80 -2.87 21.20
C VAL A 99 -12.39 -4.14 21.92
N VAL A 100 -11.62 -4.98 21.24
CA VAL A 100 -10.96 -6.14 21.86
C VAL A 100 -9.58 -5.70 22.31
N ARG A 101 -9.22 -5.96 23.56
CA ARG A 101 -7.88 -5.78 24.11
C ARG A 101 -7.23 -7.14 24.30
N ALA A 102 -5.96 -7.27 23.99
CA ALA A 102 -5.18 -8.47 24.29
C ALA A 102 -3.77 -8.09 24.76
N GLN A 103 -3.08 -9.05 25.36
CA GLN A 103 -1.65 -8.98 25.64
C GLN A 103 -0.97 -10.10 24.86
N THR A 104 0.06 -9.76 24.07
CA THR A 104 0.73 -10.71 23.19
C THR A 104 2.21 -10.39 23.08
N GLU A 105 3.00 -11.45 23.03
CA GLU A 105 4.37 -11.39 22.54
C GLU A 105 4.36 -11.11 21.04
N ALA A 106 5.34 -10.33 20.59
CA ALA A 106 5.50 -10.00 19.18
C ALA A 106 6.97 -9.80 18.80
N PHE A 107 7.27 -10.15 17.56
CA PHE A 107 8.55 -9.89 16.91
C PHE A 107 8.50 -8.53 16.22
N ILE A 108 9.44 -7.64 16.52
CA ILE A 108 9.59 -6.35 15.85
C ILE A 108 10.21 -6.57 14.48
N GLY A 109 9.45 -6.25 13.45
CA GLY A 109 9.93 -6.25 12.08
C GLY A 109 10.62 -4.94 11.73
N SER A 110 10.32 -4.44 10.54
CA SER A 110 10.90 -3.19 10.04
C SER A 110 10.45 -1.97 10.87
N VAL A 111 11.42 -1.15 11.30
CA VAL A 111 11.20 0.10 12.05
C VAL A 111 11.36 1.30 11.12
N ARG A 112 10.47 2.29 11.24
CA ARG A 112 10.40 3.50 10.41
C ARG A 112 10.12 4.73 11.26
N GLU A 113 10.36 5.90 10.68
CA GLU A 113 10.09 7.20 11.31
C GLU A 113 8.65 7.33 11.84
N HIS A 114 7.67 6.77 11.11
CA HIS A 114 6.26 6.88 11.45
C HIS A 114 5.72 5.72 12.31
N GLY A 115 6.57 4.79 12.74
CA GLY A 115 6.17 3.64 13.53
C GLY A 115 6.95 2.37 13.20
N ALA A 116 6.63 1.30 13.92
CA ALA A 116 7.13 -0.04 13.65
C ALA A 116 5.97 -1.00 13.40
N ILE A 117 6.24 -2.07 12.66
CA ILE A 117 5.31 -3.20 12.53
C ILE A 117 5.85 -4.36 13.34
N ALA A 118 5.02 -4.89 14.24
CA ALA A 118 5.29 -6.13 14.96
C ALA A 118 4.45 -7.27 14.38
N LEU A 119 4.91 -8.51 14.56
CA LEU A 119 4.18 -9.71 14.21
C LEU A 119 3.93 -10.53 15.47
N SER A 120 2.67 -10.87 15.73
CA SER A 120 2.23 -11.81 16.76
C SER A 120 1.77 -13.11 16.12
N GLN A 121 2.01 -14.24 16.79
CA GLN A 121 1.55 -15.54 16.35
C GLN A 121 0.01 -15.66 16.30
N TYR A 122 -0.71 -14.88 17.10
CA TYR A 122 -2.17 -14.96 17.14
C TYR A 122 -2.83 -13.82 16.38
N LEU A 123 -2.27 -12.61 16.51
CA LEU A 123 -2.88 -11.39 15.97
C LEU A 123 -2.31 -11.00 14.61
N GLY A 124 -1.26 -11.68 14.13
CA GLY A 124 -0.58 -11.26 12.91
C GLY A 124 0.03 -9.87 13.10
N ARG A 125 -0.20 -8.96 12.15
CA ARG A 125 0.44 -7.65 12.13
C ARG A 125 -0.15 -6.68 13.15
N ILE A 126 0.72 -6.07 13.94
CA ILE A 126 0.41 -5.05 14.95
C ILE A 126 1.16 -3.78 14.60
N PHE A 127 0.47 -2.64 14.62
CA PHE A 127 1.07 -1.33 14.45
C PHE A 127 1.58 -0.81 15.80
N VAL A 128 2.84 -0.39 15.84
CA VAL A 128 3.45 0.28 16.98
C VAL A 128 3.65 1.74 16.60
N GLY A 129 2.83 2.62 17.18
CA GLY A 129 2.85 4.04 16.86
C GLY A 129 4.11 4.75 17.34
N PRO A 130 4.38 5.97 16.82
CA PRO A 130 5.64 6.68 17.00
C PRO A 130 6.00 6.91 18.47
N LYS A 131 5.03 7.38 19.26
CA LYS A 131 5.22 7.64 20.69
C LYS A 131 5.70 6.42 21.49
N LEU A 132 5.26 5.22 21.11
CA LEU A 132 5.61 3.99 21.83
C LEU A 132 6.99 3.48 21.41
N TYR A 133 7.31 3.51 20.11
CA TYR A 133 8.64 3.08 19.68
C TYR A 133 9.72 4.13 19.99
N GLU A 134 9.41 5.41 20.17
CA GLU A 134 10.40 6.39 20.63
C GLU A 134 10.68 6.24 22.13
N SER A 135 9.69 5.78 22.90
CA SER A 135 9.84 5.57 24.35
C SER A 135 10.75 4.39 24.72
N VAL A 136 11.01 3.51 23.77
CA VAL A 136 11.81 2.28 23.92
C VAL A 136 12.70 2.19 22.70
N ASP A 137 14.04 2.09 22.80
CA ASP A 137 14.96 1.98 21.64
C ASP A 137 14.74 0.70 20.81
N LEU A 138 13.60 0.63 20.10
CA LEU A 138 13.13 -0.54 19.38
C LEU A 138 13.92 -0.71 18.09
N LYS A 139 14.40 -1.94 17.90
CA LYS A 139 15.16 -2.36 16.72
C LYS A 139 14.47 -3.54 16.07
N ALA A 140 14.62 -3.62 14.76
CA ALA A 140 14.21 -4.81 14.01
C ALA A 140 14.91 -6.04 14.59
N GLY A 141 14.19 -7.14 14.75
CA GLY A 141 14.71 -8.36 15.37
C GLY A 141 14.44 -8.48 16.88
N MET A 142 13.95 -7.43 17.53
CA MET A 142 13.63 -7.47 18.96
C MET A 142 12.35 -8.22 19.25
N TRP A 143 12.32 -8.85 20.43
CA TRP A 143 11.12 -9.44 21.00
C TRP A 143 10.55 -8.56 22.09
N VAL A 144 9.23 -8.37 22.05
CA VAL A 144 8.52 -7.47 22.95
C VAL A 144 7.22 -8.11 23.42
N ASP A 145 6.74 -7.68 24.59
CA ASP A 145 5.39 -7.92 25.06
C ASP A 145 4.55 -6.66 24.82
N LEU A 146 3.40 -6.82 24.19
CA LEU A 146 2.53 -5.73 23.76
C LEU A 146 1.14 -5.85 24.37
N GLY A 147 0.68 -4.76 24.99
CA GLY A 147 -0.74 -4.56 25.24
C GLY A 147 -1.35 -3.88 24.02
N VAL A 148 -2.31 -4.54 23.37
CA VAL A 148 -2.85 -4.12 22.07
C VAL A 148 -4.36 -3.97 22.10
N HIS A 149 -4.90 -3.08 21.26
CA HIS A 149 -6.33 -2.96 20.98
C HIS A 149 -6.62 -3.27 19.52
N SER A 150 -7.78 -3.86 19.23
CA SER A 150 -8.32 -3.90 17.88
C SER A 150 -8.55 -2.47 17.40
N ALA A 151 -8.10 -2.16 16.20
CA ALA A 151 -8.18 -0.85 15.60
C ALA A 151 -8.67 -0.95 14.16
N ASP A 152 -9.43 0.05 13.72
CA ASP A 152 -9.81 0.19 12.32
C ASP A 152 -8.64 0.63 11.46
N ALA A 153 -8.70 0.27 10.19
CA ALA A 153 -7.70 0.68 9.23
C ALA A 153 -7.79 2.20 9.01
N SER A 154 -6.64 2.85 9.12
CA SER A 154 -6.38 4.24 8.81
C SER A 154 -5.20 4.31 7.85
N GLN A 155 -4.81 5.50 7.41
CA GLN A 155 -3.60 5.63 6.59
C GLN A 155 -2.33 5.17 7.32
N ALA A 156 -2.26 5.34 8.65
CA ALA A 156 -1.07 5.00 9.43
C ALA A 156 -0.92 3.49 9.69
N ASN A 157 -2.04 2.78 9.85
CA ASN A 157 -2.08 1.34 10.18
C ASN A 157 -2.82 0.55 9.09
N ALA A 158 -2.72 0.97 7.83
CA ALA A 158 -3.60 0.55 6.73
C ALA A 158 -3.60 -0.97 6.42
N PHE A 159 -2.77 -1.75 7.11
CA PHE A 159 -2.68 -3.21 7.04
C PHE A 159 -2.39 -3.87 8.40
N CYS A 160 -2.64 -3.14 9.48
CA CYS A 160 -2.50 -3.60 10.86
C CYS A 160 -3.81 -3.30 11.58
N PHE A 161 -4.56 -4.35 11.91
CA PHE A 161 -5.87 -4.23 12.55
C PHE A 161 -5.78 -4.23 14.09
N TRP A 162 -4.55 -4.16 14.59
CA TRP A 162 -4.20 -4.07 15.99
C TRP A 162 -3.20 -2.95 16.18
N GLU A 163 -3.38 -2.19 17.24
CA GLU A 163 -2.50 -1.09 17.62
C GLU A 163 -1.95 -1.32 19.02
N ALA A 164 -0.64 -1.24 19.17
CA ALA A 164 0.02 -1.28 20.46
C ALA A 164 -0.34 -0.04 21.29
N LYS A 165 -0.61 -0.26 22.57
CA LYS A 165 -0.90 0.76 23.58
C LYS A 165 0.12 0.76 24.70
N THR A 166 0.73 -0.39 24.98
CA THR A 166 1.85 -0.54 25.90
C THR A 166 2.88 -1.47 25.30
N ILE A 167 4.14 -1.30 25.72
CA ILE A 167 5.26 -2.11 25.24
C ILE A 167 6.23 -2.38 26.38
N ALA A 168 6.74 -3.60 26.45
CA ALA A 168 7.83 -4.00 27.34
C ALA A 168 8.85 -4.82 26.54
N VAL A 169 10.14 -4.51 26.71
CA VAL A 169 11.22 -5.27 26.06
C VAL A 169 11.43 -6.57 26.81
N ILE A 170 11.58 -7.67 26.07
CA ILE A 170 11.86 -8.98 26.64
C ILE A 170 13.36 -9.21 26.57
N GLU A 171 14.04 -9.18 27.73
CA GLU A 171 15.51 -9.29 27.82
C GLU A 171 16.05 -10.69 27.48
N ASN A 172 15.21 -11.72 27.51
CA ASN A 172 15.62 -13.11 27.29
C ASN A 172 14.75 -13.79 26.21
N SER A 173 15.04 -13.49 24.94
CA SER A 173 14.29 -14.00 23.78
C SER A 173 14.41 -15.51 23.57
N ALA A 174 15.40 -16.17 24.19
CA ALA A 174 15.64 -17.61 24.05
C ALA A 174 14.54 -18.51 24.66
N LYS A 175 13.57 -17.92 25.38
CA LYS A 175 12.46 -18.62 26.05
C LYS A 175 11.09 -18.38 25.43
N LEU A 176 11.02 -17.70 24.29
CA LEU A 176 9.73 -17.35 23.70
C LEU A 176 9.15 -18.58 23.00
N GLU A 177 8.03 -19.08 23.52
CA GLU A 177 7.16 -20.05 22.86
C GLU A 177 6.40 -19.37 21.70
N SER A 178 7.14 -18.66 20.85
CA SER A 178 6.57 -18.00 19.68
C SER A 178 6.60 -18.96 18.50
N ASN A 179 5.48 -19.09 17.82
CA ASN A 179 5.39 -19.76 16.53
C ASN A 179 5.84 -18.87 15.37
N ILE A 180 6.70 -17.86 15.58
CA ILE A 180 7.25 -17.05 14.49
C ILE A 180 8.63 -17.59 14.14
N ARG A 181 8.80 -17.95 12.88
CA ARG A 181 10.01 -18.59 12.36
C ARG A 181 10.66 -17.75 11.29
N ARG A 182 11.98 -17.91 11.18
CA ARG A 182 12.78 -17.39 10.08
C ARG A 182 12.65 -18.34 8.90
N CYS A 183 12.06 -17.88 7.82
CA CYS A 183 11.87 -18.64 6.58
C CYS A 183 12.68 -18.03 5.43
N HIS A 184 12.88 -18.82 4.39
CA HIS A 184 13.41 -18.36 3.11
C HIS A 184 12.38 -18.63 2.02
N GLY A 185 12.29 -17.72 1.07
CA GLY A 185 11.39 -17.87 -0.06
C GLY A 185 11.87 -17.12 -1.29
N ARG A 186 11.11 -17.30 -2.38
CA ARG A 186 11.34 -16.65 -3.67
C ARG A 186 10.12 -15.86 -4.07
N PHE A 187 10.34 -14.85 -4.90
CA PHE A 187 9.26 -14.04 -5.44
C PHE A 187 8.37 -14.89 -6.37
N ALA A 188 7.09 -14.97 -6.06
CA ALA A 188 6.10 -15.77 -6.80
C ALA A 188 5.07 -14.90 -7.57
N GLY A 189 5.08 -13.58 -7.34
CA GLY A 189 4.21 -12.64 -8.03
C GLY A 189 3.74 -11.50 -7.13
N PHE A 190 2.81 -10.71 -7.65
CA PHE A 190 2.10 -9.69 -6.88
C PHE A 190 0.66 -10.16 -6.65
N LEU A 191 0.18 -10.03 -5.41
CA LEU A 191 -1.24 -10.24 -5.06
C LEU A 191 -2.05 -9.00 -5.39
N GLU A 192 -1.46 -7.83 -5.14
CA GLU A 192 -2.02 -6.50 -5.37
C GLU A 192 -0.86 -5.58 -5.80
N LYS A 193 -1.16 -4.36 -6.29
CA LYS A 193 -0.16 -3.40 -6.83
C LYS A 193 1.14 -3.32 -6.00
N ASN A 194 1.05 -3.38 -4.67
CA ASN A 194 2.20 -3.26 -3.75
C ASN A 194 2.25 -4.38 -2.70
N VAL A 195 1.70 -5.56 -2.97
CA VAL A 195 1.78 -6.71 -2.05
C VAL A 195 2.43 -7.86 -2.78
N CYS A 196 3.66 -8.18 -2.39
CA CYS A 196 4.45 -9.24 -2.97
C CYS A 196 4.01 -10.57 -2.38
N LEU A 197 3.84 -11.58 -3.23
CA LEU A 197 3.70 -12.97 -2.83
C LEU A 197 5.09 -13.61 -2.84
N LEU A 198 5.48 -14.22 -1.74
CA LEU A 198 6.62 -15.12 -1.72
C LEU A 198 6.15 -16.56 -1.52
N GLU A 199 6.79 -17.45 -2.25
CA GLU A 199 6.72 -18.89 -2.06
C GLU A 199 7.89 -19.30 -1.17
N LEU A 200 7.59 -19.88 -0.01
CA LEU A 200 8.59 -20.37 0.94
C LEU A 200 9.08 -21.76 0.54
N SER A 201 10.34 -22.06 0.88
CA SER A 201 10.99 -23.34 0.56
C SER A 201 11.31 -24.18 1.80
N GLY A 202 11.50 -25.49 1.61
CA GLY A 202 12.01 -26.40 2.62
C GLY A 202 10.97 -26.81 3.66
N ARG A 203 11.36 -26.87 4.94
CA ARG A 203 10.45 -27.26 6.04
C ARG A 203 9.35 -26.23 6.32
N ASP A 204 9.41 -25.08 5.67
CA ASP A 204 8.52 -23.94 5.87
C ASP A 204 7.63 -23.65 4.63
N GLU A 205 7.45 -24.65 3.76
CA GLU A 205 6.67 -24.55 2.52
C GLU A 205 5.30 -23.87 2.71
N GLY A 206 4.96 -23.05 1.73
CA GLY A 206 3.70 -22.31 1.67
C GLY A 206 3.90 -20.88 1.19
N PHE A 207 2.89 -20.03 1.42
CA PHE A 207 2.86 -18.71 0.84
C PHE A 207 2.74 -17.61 1.89
N VAL A 208 3.53 -16.54 1.68
CA VAL A 208 3.48 -15.34 2.52
C VAL A 208 3.29 -14.08 1.69
N CYS A 209 2.67 -13.06 2.31
CA CYS A 209 2.52 -11.76 1.70
C CYS A 209 3.41 -10.72 2.38
N VAL A 210 4.20 -10.02 1.56
CA VAL A 210 5.20 -9.06 1.98
C VAL A 210 4.89 -7.69 1.38
N ARG A 211 4.92 -6.66 2.20
CA ARG A 211 4.71 -5.27 1.79
C ARG A 211 6.05 -4.55 1.68
N PRO A 212 6.13 -3.47 0.89
CA PRO A 212 7.30 -2.62 0.82
C PRO A 212 7.81 -2.18 2.20
N SER A 213 6.91 -1.89 3.14
CA SER A 213 7.27 -1.49 4.50
C SER A 213 7.90 -2.60 5.33
N ASP A 214 7.74 -3.88 4.94
CA ASP A 214 8.32 -5.01 5.67
C ASP A 214 9.80 -5.22 5.34
N PHE A 215 10.25 -4.75 4.19
CA PHE A 215 11.66 -4.87 3.82
C PHE A 215 12.52 -3.98 4.71
N ILE A 216 13.66 -4.48 5.20
CA ILE A 216 14.56 -3.66 6.03
C ILE A 216 15.14 -2.46 5.26
N SER A 217 15.30 -2.60 3.96
CA SER A 217 15.79 -1.60 3.03
C SER A 217 14.85 -1.50 1.83
N SER A 218 14.89 -0.38 1.12
CA SER A 218 14.12 -0.25 -0.13
C SER A 218 14.66 -1.23 -1.18
N ILE A 219 13.78 -2.00 -1.80
CA ILE A 219 14.15 -3.01 -2.81
C ILE A 219 13.42 -2.70 -4.11
N PRO A 220 14.15 -2.41 -5.21
CA PRO A 220 13.56 -2.25 -6.52
C PRO A 220 12.83 -3.53 -6.96
N PRO A 221 11.67 -3.45 -7.65
CA PRO A 221 10.95 -4.63 -8.13
C PRO A 221 11.79 -5.57 -8.99
N ARG A 222 12.74 -5.02 -9.76
CA ARG A 222 13.70 -5.82 -10.54
C ARG A 222 14.57 -6.70 -9.64
N LYS A 223 15.23 -6.10 -8.64
CA LYS A 223 16.05 -6.81 -7.65
C LYS A 223 15.23 -7.85 -6.88
N LEU A 224 13.97 -7.54 -6.56
CA LEU A 224 13.06 -8.48 -5.91
C LEU A 224 12.77 -9.73 -6.78
N ARG A 225 12.53 -9.54 -8.08
CA ARG A 225 12.27 -10.63 -9.03
C ARG A 225 13.52 -11.48 -9.31
N GLU A 226 14.69 -10.84 -9.32
CA GLU A 226 15.98 -11.50 -9.56
C GLU A 226 16.57 -12.15 -8.29
N ALA A 227 16.03 -11.83 -7.11
CA ALA A 227 16.51 -12.36 -5.84
C ALA A 227 16.39 -13.88 -5.78
N LYS A 228 17.53 -14.57 -5.57
CA LYS A 228 17.56 -16.03 -5.44
C LYS A 228 16.96 -16.52 -4.12
N ALA A 229 17.05 -15.71 -3.06
CA ALA A 229 16.46 -15.98 -1.76
C ALA A 229 16.08 -14.67 -1.06
N ILE A 230 14.92 -14.70 -0.40
CA ILE A 230 14.41 -13.62 0.43
C ILE A 230 14.15 -14.22 1.81
N GLN A 231 14.82 -13.70 2.83
CA GLN A 231 14.56 -14.08 4.21
C GLN A 231 13.39 -13.30 4.76
N VAL A 232 12.48 -13.98 5.45
CA VAL A 232 11.34 -13.38 6.14
C VAL A 232 11.15 -13.97 7.52
N TYR A 233 10.37 -13.27 8.36
CA TYR A 233 9.81 -13.85 9.58
C TYR A 233 8.30 -14.00 9.44
N ALA A 234 7.83 -15.25 9.54
CA ALA A 234 6.44 -15.62 9.32
C ALA A 234 5.92 -16.48 10.46
N ASN A 235 4.60 -16.51 10.62
CA ASN A 235 3.93 -17.41 11.55
C ASN A 235 4.08 -18.87 11.07
N HIS A 236 4.15 -19.84 11.99
CA HIS A 236 4.24 -21.27 11.71
C HIS A 236 3.01 -21.78 10.94
N ALA A 237 1.84 -21.18 11.17
CA ALA A 237 0.61 -21.48 10.47
C ALA A 237 0.58 -20.92 9.02
N VAL A 238 1.68 -21.07 8.27
CA VAL A 238 1.72 -20.70 6.84
C VAL A 238 0.76 -21.59 6.06
N SER A 239 -0.02 -20.99 5.17
CA SER A 239 -0.89 -21.75 4.27
C SER A 239 -0.10 -22.33 3.10
N PRO A 240 -0.32 -23.60 2.73
CA PRO A 240 0.20 -24.16 1.48
C PRO A 240 -0.50 -23.59 0.25
N LEU A 241 -1.63 -22.89 0.42
CA LEU A 241 -2.42 -22.35 -0.68
C LEU A 241 -2.01 -20.91 -1.00
N LYS A 242 -1.68 -20.67 -2.26
CA LYS A 242 -1.35 -19.34 -2.81
C LYS A 242 -2.45 -18.30 -2.56
N SER A 243 -3.70 -18.75 -2.46
CA SER A 243 -4.88 -17.93 -2.24
C SER A 243 -4.98 -17.39 -0.81
N PHE A 244 -4.27 -18.00 0.15
CA PHE A 244 -4.33 -17.67 1.58
C PHE A 244 -2.95 -17.35 2.18
N PRO A 245 -2.17 -16.42 1.62
CA PRO A 245 -0.83 -16.14 2.10
C PRO A 245 -0.87 -15.43 3.46
N VAL A 246 -0.02 -15.84 4.40
CA VAL A 246 0.07 -15.20 5.71
C VAL A 246 0.95 -13.94 5.66
N PRO A 247 0.65 -12.89 6.44
CA PRO A 247 1.45 -11.69 6.45
C PRO A 247 2.76 -11.88 7.23
N VAL A 248 3.80 -11.17 6.79
CA VAL A 248 5.06 -11.01 7.54
C VAL A 248 5.16 -9.60 8.12
N CYS A 249 6.22 -9.30 8.87
CA CYS A 249 6.58 -7.93 9.29
C CYS A 249 8.03 -7.55 8.94
N TYR A 250 8.80 -8.53 8.45
CA TYR A 250 10.22 -8.39 8.17
C TYR A 250 10.55 -9.15 6.89
N ALA A 251 11.32 -8.50 6.01
CA ALA A 251 11.89 -9.12 4.83
C ALA A 251 13.28 -8.54 4.52
N ARG A 252 14.17 -9.37 3.98
CA ARG A 252 15.44 -8.93 3.38
C ARG A 252 15.81 -9.83 2.20
N VAL A 253 16.28 -9.22 1.11
CA VAL A 253 16.93 -9.96 0.02
C VAL A 253 18.32 -10.36 0.48
N LEU A 254 18.69 -11.63 0.28
CA LEU A 254 20.00 -12.15 0.62
C LEU A 254 20.93 -12.06 -0.59
N GLU A 255 22.19 -11.68 -0.36
CA GLU A 255 23.21 -11.48 -1.40
C GLU A 255 24.58 -12.00 -0.92
N GLY A 256 25.47 -12.31 -1.88
CA GLY A 256 26.86 -12.73 -1.60
C GLY A 256 26.96 -13.95 -0.68
N ASP A 257 27.88 -13.88 0.28
CA ASP A 257 28.20 -14.96 1.22
C ASP A 257 26.98 -15.48 2.00
N GLU A 258 25.98 -14.62 2.29
CA GLU A 258 24.75 -15.05 2.98
C GLU A 258 23.95 -16.05 2.15
N LEU A 259 24.00 -15.92 0.82
CA LEU A 259 23.32 -16.81 -0.10
C LEU A 259 24.08 -18.14 -0.28
N GLU A 260 25.41 -18.09 -0.23
CA GLU A 260 26.27 -19.27 -0.31
C GLU A 260 26.10 -20.17 0.93
N MET A 261 26.05 -19.55 2.13
CA MET A 261 25.77 -20.27 3.38
C MET A 261 24.39 -20.95 3.41
N LEU A 262 23.40 -20.42 2.69
CA LEU A 262 22.09 -21.09 2.57
C LEU A 262 22.18 -22.35 1.73
N THR A 263 22.86 -22.30 0.59
CA THR A 263 23.04 -23.47 -0.27
C THR A 263 23.80 -24.60 0.41
N GLU A 264 24.74 -24.30 1.29
CA GLU A 264 25.47 -25.30 2.08
C GLU A 264 24.60 -25.94 3.17
N ASN A 265 23.80 -25.14 3.88
CA ASN A 265 22.92 -25.64 4.95
C ASN A 265 21.68 -26.38 4.41
N GLU A 266 21.18 -26.04 3.23
CA GLU A 266 20.10 -26.78 2.56
C GLU A 266 20.59 -28.09 1.93
N ALA A 267 21.87 -28.18 1.53
CA ALA A 267 22.48 -29.40 1.01
C ALA A 267 22.81 -30.45 2.10
N HIS A 268 22.97 -30.02 3.36
CA HIS A 268 23.27 -30.91 4.50
C HIS A 268 22.32 -30.68 5.68
N PRO A 269 21.08 -31.21 5.64
CA PRO A 269 20.07 -31.00 6.70
C PRO A 269 20.36 -31.72 8.03
N ASN A 270 21.53 -32.35 8.17
CA ASN A 270 21.96 -33.06 9.38
C ASN A 270 23.36 -32.57 9.75
N LEU A 271 23.52 -32.04 10.98
CA LEU A 271 24.69 -31.33 11.58
C LEU A 271 24.47 -29.80 11.51
N VAL A 272 24.33 -28.99 12.56
CA VAL A 272 24.77 -29.07 13.96
C VAL A 272 23.98 -28.05 14.80
N ALA A 273 23.70 -28.42 16.05
CA ALA A 273 23.31 -27.53 17.12
C ALA A 273 24.52 -26.75 17.66
N THR A 274 24.29 -25.50 18.10
CA THR A 274 25.16 -24.68 18.98
C THR A 274 26.46 -24.07 18.42
N ASN A 275 26.74 -22.86 18.96
CA ASN A 275 27.99 -22.09 19.02
C ASN A 275 28.21 -21.06 17.88
N SER A 276 28.15 -19.74 18.13
CA SER A 276 29.03 -18.86 18.96
C SER A 276 30.27 -18.34 18.20
N ARG A 277 30.33 -17.00 18.12
CA ARG A 277 31.50 -16.10 18.14
C ARG A 277 32.31 -15.79 16.86
N ASP A 278 32.46 -14.46 16.69
CA ASP A 278 33.64 -13.66 16.39
C ASP A 278 34.23 -13.53 14.96
N HIS A 279 34.23 -12.24 14.53
CA HIS A 279 35.32 -11.47 13.87
C HIS A 279 35.77 -11.84 12.44
N HIS A 280 35.61 -10.92 11.47
CA HIS A 280 36.65 -9.98 11.04
C HIS A 280 36.26 -9.17 9.76
N ILE A 281 36.83 -7.97 9.69
CA ILE A 281 36.85 -7.00 8.58
C ILE A 281 37.80 -7.48 7.47
N ALA A 282 37.43 -7.35 6.19
CA ALA A 282 38.40 -7.05 5.11
C ALA A 282 37.71 -6.50 3.83
N ALA A 283 38.40 -5.53 3.23
CA ALA A 283 38.03 -4.78 2.03
C ALA A 283 38.38 -5.49 0.70
N VAL A 284 37.95 -4.88 -0.42
CA VAL A 284 38.51 -4.84 -1.81
C VAL A 284 37.32 -4.91 -2.80
N LYS A 285 36.94 -3.81 -3.48
CA LYS A 285 37.49 -3.16 -4.70
C LYS A 285 37.04 -3.79 -6.02
N ASP A 286 36.41 -2.94 -6.84
CA ASP A 286 36.24 -2.91 -8.29
C ASP A 286 35.71 -4.16 -9.03
N ALA A 287 34.49 -4.03 -9.57
CA ALA A 287 34.12 -4.61 -10.86
C ALA A 287 33.03 -3.76 -11.55
N VAL A 288 33.45 -3.04 -12.58
CA VAL A 288 32.60 -2.41 -13.59
C VAL A 288 32.05 -3.51 -14.50
N VAL A 289 30.73 -3.61 -14.66
CA VAL A 289 30.12 -4.18 -15.87
C VAL A 289 28.84 -3.42 -16.23
N SER A 290 28.84 -2.94 -17.48
CA SER A 290 27.80 -2.22 -18.21
C SER A 290 26.55 -3.07 -18.51
N GLY A 291 25.39 -2.40 -18.59
CA GLY A 291 24.07 -3.02 -18.62
C GLY A 291 23.52 -3.45 -19.98
N VAL A 292 22.22 -3.83 -19.99
CA VAL A 292 21.18 -3.56 -21.00
C VAL A 292 19.80 -3.64 -20.31
N THR A 293 18.90 -2.74 -20.70
CA THR A 293 17.49 -2.52 -20.28
C THR A 293 16.50 -3.49 -20.94
N PRO A 294 15.30 -3.68 -20.34
CA PRO A 294 14.10 -3.43 -21.14
C PRO A 294 12.97 -2.69 -20.36
N ASP A 295 12.68 -1.49 -20.85
CA ASP A 295 11.35 -0.85 -21.06
C ASP A 295 10.42 -0.55 -19.87
N GLY A 296 10.91 0.27 -18.93
CA GLY A 296 10.10 1.30 -18.29
C GLY A 296 10.84 2.62 -18.42
N ALA A 297 10.47 3.47 -19.38
CA ALA A 297 11.19 4.74 -19.60
C ALA A 297 11.02 5.65 -18.37
N SER A 298 12.11 5.99 -17.70
CA SER A 298 12.08 7.06 -16.71
C SER A 298 11.97 8.39 -17.43
N VAL A 299 10.93 9.17 -17.13
CA VAL A 299 10.68 10.46 -17.77
C VAL A 299 11.04 11.57 -16.80
N GLN A 300 11.60 12.65 -17.31
CA GLN A 300 11.97 13.82 -16.49
C GLN A 300 10.80 14.79 -16.41
N GLY A 301 10.53 15.27 -15.20
CA GLY A 301 9.53 16.29 -14.93
C GLY A 301 10.09 17.48 -14.15
N ARG A 302 9.46 18.63 -14.32
CA ARG A 302 9.68 19.83 -13.52
C ARG A 302 8.44 20.17 -12.72
N PHE A 303 8.65 20.78 -11.55
CA PHE A 303 7.55 21.20 -10.70
C PHE A 303 6.71 22.31 -11.36
N ALA A 304 5.42 22.06 -11.55
CA ALA A 304 4.48 22.94 -12.25
C ALA A 304 3.38 23.55 -11.36
N GLY A 305 3.31 23.12 -10.09
CA GLY A 305 2.39 23.67 -9.08
C GLY A 305 1.81 22.63 -8.13
N PHE A 306 0.83 23.05 -7.34
CA PHE A 306 0.00 22.15 -6.52
C PHE A 306 -1.43 22.15 -7.06
N LEU A 307 -2.04 20.97 -7.16
CA LEU A 307 -3.47 20.82 -7.50
C LEU A 307 -4.34 20.96 -6.25
N GLU A 308 -3.89 20.37 -5.14
CA GLU A 308 -4.55 20.35 -3.84
C GLU A 308 -3.51 20.43 -2.72
N LYS A 309 -3.95 20.52 -1.44
CA LYS A 309 -3.05 20.40 -0.28
C LYS A 309 -2.30 19.07 -0.36
N ASN A 310 -1.04 19.15 -0.79
CA ASN A 310 -0.06 18.05 -0.91
C ASN A 310 -0.06 17.25 -2.22
N VAL A 311 -0.87 17.59 -3.24
CA VAL A 311 -0.75 16.95 -4.57
C VAL A 311 0.07 17.85 -5.49
N CYS A 312 1.27 17.41 -5.83
CA CYS A 312 2.18 18.11 -6.72
C CYS A 312 1.82 17.83 -8.17
N LEU A 313 1.86 18.85 -9.00
CA LEU A 313 1.76 18.74 -10.44
C LEU A 313 3.18 18.85 -11.01
N LEU A 314 3.56 17.89 -11.85
CA LEU A 314 4.79 17.96 -12.62
C LEU A 314 4.47 18.03 -14.11
N GLU A 315 5.26 18.82 -14.82
CA GLU A 315 5.27 18.91 -16.28
C GLU A 315 6.44 18.08 -16.80
N LEU A 316 6.15 17.10 -17.65
CA LEU A 316 7.13 16.22 -18.25
C LEU A 316 7.71 16.83 -19.52
N SER A 317 9.00 16.63 -19.73
CA SER A 317 9.73 17.03 -20.94
C SER A 317 10.31 15.81 -21.66
N GLY A 318 10.34 15.82 -23.00
CA GLY A 318 10.96 14.76 -23.81
C GLY A 318 9.96 14.04 -24.72
N ARG A 319 10.05 12.71 -24.86
CA ARG A 319 9.16 11.94 -25.75
C ARG A 319 7.73 11.76 -25.22
N ASP A 320 7.54 11.88 -23.91
CA ASP A 320 6.26 11.68 -23.22
C ASP A 320 5.81 13.01 -22.56
N GLU A 321 5.73 14.09 -23.34
CA GLU A 321 5.34 15.42 -22.86
C GLU A 321 3.91 15.42 -22.31
N GLY A 322 3.71 16.10 -21.18
CA GLY A 322 2.39 16.23 -20.56
C GLY A 322 2.46 16.45 -19.05
N PHE A 323 1.33 16.35 -18.39
CA PHE A 323 1.20 16.63 -16.97
C PHE A 323 0.93 15.37 -16.16
N VAL A 324 1.65 15.25 -15.04
CA VAL A 324 1.44 14.19 -14.07
C VAL A 324 1.21 14.73 -12.68
N CYS A 325 0.46 13.98 -11.87
CA CYS A 325 0.25 14.30 -10.47
C CYS A 325 1.00 13.33 -9.57
N VAL A 326 1.62 13.89 -8.53
CA VAL A 326 2.53 13.20 -7.61
C VAL A 326 2.14 13.55 -6.19
N ARG A 327 1.88 12.54 -5.37
CA ARG A 327 1.59 12.67 -3.94
C ARG A 327 2.89 12.55 -3.14
N PRO A 328 2.91 13.00 -1.87
CA PRO A 328 4.11 12.86 -1.03
C PRO A 328 4.50 11.39 -0.83
N SER A 329 3.51 10.49 -0.84
CA SER A 329 3.70 9.04 -0.79
C SER A 329 4.38 8.44 -2.01
N ASP A 330 4.38 9.15 -3.13
CA ASP A 330 4.92 8.66 -4.40
C ASP A 330 6.42 9.00 -4.50
N PHE A 331 6.94 9.84 -3.61
CA PHE A 331 8.36 10.13 -3.52
C PHE A 331 9.12 9.03 -2.78
N ILE A 332 10.31 8.67 -3.28
CA ILE A 332 11.20 7.70 -2.63
C ILE A 332 11.64 8.10 -1.21
N SER A 333 11.58 9.39 -0.90
CA SER A 333 11.86 9.96 0.43
C SER A 333 10.94 11.15 0.69
N SER A 334 10.74 11.51 1.96
CA SER A 334 9.98 12.70 2.31
C SER A 334 10.69 13.95 1.77
N ILE A 335 10.01 14.68 0.89
CA ILE A 335 10.56 15.90 0.28
C ILE A 335 9.77 17.12 0.75
N PRO A 336 10.41 18.09 1.44
CA PRO A 336 9.77 19.33 1.80
C PRO A 336 9.28 20.09 0.55
N PRO A 337 8.12 20.77 0.59
CA PRO A 337 7.63 21.58 -0.53
C PRO A 337 8.64 22.59 -1.08
N ARG A 338 9.51 23.12 -0.22
CA ARG A 338 10.59 24.04 -0.62
C ARG A 338 11.62 23.36 -1.53
N LYS A 339 12.07 22.15 -1.17
CA LYS A 339 13.00 21.36 -1.99
C LYS A 339 12.40 20.98 -3.34
N LEU A 340 11.09 20.69 -3.40
CA LEU A 340 10.39 20.40 -4.67
C LEU A 340 10.36 21.61 -5.62
N ARG A 341 10.21 22.82 -5.09
CA ARG A 341 10.23 24.07 -5.90
C ARG A 341 11.63 24.41 -6.40
N GLU A 342 12.66 24.06 -5.61
CA GLU A 342 14.06 24.32 -5.91
C GLU A 342 14.70 23.19 -6.76
N ALA A 343 14.01 22.05 -6.91
CA ALA A 343 14.47 20.90 -7.68
C ALA A 343 14.63 21.25 -9.16
N LYS A 344 15.86 21.06 -9.68
CA LYS A 344 16.17 21.29 -11.09
C LYS A 344 15.61 20.20 -12.01
N ALA A 345 15.55 18.97 -11.52
CA ALA A 345 14.97 17.83 -12.22
C ALA A 345 14.33 16.85 -11.23
N ILE A 346 13.18 16.30 -11.61
CA ILE A 346 12.49 15.25 -10.87
C ILE A 346 12.32 14.07 -11.83
N GLN A 347 12.88 12.92 -11.45
CA GLN A 347 12.67 11.68 -12.18
C GLN A 347 11.33 11.07 -11.76
N VAL A 348 10.51 10.70 -12.74
CA VAL A 348 9.25 10.00 -12.50
C VAL A 348 9.09 8.77 -13.38
N TYR A 349 8.27 7.83 -12.93
CA TYR A 349 7.79 6.72 -13.75
C TYR A 349 6.32 6.96 -14.03
N ALA A 350 6.04 7.43 -15.24
CA ALA A 350 4.70 7.69 -15.73
C ALA A 350 4.27 6.60 -16.74
N ASN A 351 2.96 6.44 -16.91
CA ASN A 351 2.43 5.62 -18.01
C ASN A 351 2.68 6.34 -19.35
N HIS A 352 2.88 5.59 -20.44
CA HIS A 352 3.09 6.16 -21.78
C HIS A 352 1.92 7.05 -22.28
N ALA A 353 0.71 6.81 -21.77
CA ALA A 353 -0.45 7.67 -22.05
C ALA A 353 -0.48 8.87 -21.06
N VAL A 354 0.45 9.81 -21.21
CA VAL A 354 0.46 11.06 -20.43
C VAL A 354 -0.53 12.06 -21.04
N SER A 355 -1.29 12.75 -20.19
CA SER A 355 -2.24 13.78 -20.64
C SER A 355 -1.50 15.09 -20.96
N PRO A 356 -1.74 15.72 -22.12
CA PRO A 356 -1.20 17.04 -22.43
C PRO A 356 -1.92 18.17 -21.68
N LEU A 357 -3.02 17.88 -20.98
CA LEU A 357 -3.85 18.88 -20.31
C LEU A 357 -3.51 18.99 -18.83
N LYS A 358 -3.17 20.21 -18.38
CA LYS A 358 -2.89 20.55 -16.98
C LYS A 358 -4.03 20.18 -16.02
N SER A 359 -5.27 20.20 -16.51
CA SER A 359 -6.49 19.88 -15.75
C SER A 359 -6.74 18.38 -15.58
N PHE A 360 -6.03 17.52 -16.32
CA PHE A 360 -6.18 16.06 -16.25
C PHE A 360 -4.82 15.36 -16.10
N PRO A 361 -4.07 15.62 -15.02
CA PRO A 361 -2.74 15.03 -14.87
C PRO A 361 -2.81 13.56 -14.51
N VAL A 362 -1.93 12.76 -15.11
CA VAL A 362 -1.88 11.31 -14.89
C VAL A 362 -1.15 11.00 -13.57
N PRO A 363 -1.68 10.14 -12.68
CA PRO A 363 -0.99 9.79 -11.44
C PRO A 363 0.26 8.94 -11.73
N VAL A 364 1.35 9.25 -11.04
CA VAL A 364 2.57 8.42 -11.04
C VAL A 364 2.63 7.53 -9.81
N CYS A 365 3.42 6.46 -9.88
CA CYS A 365 3.69 5.58 -8.74
C CYS A 365 5.08 5.77 -8.14
N TYR A 366 5.91 6.63 -8.74
CA TYR A 366 7.27 6.89 -8.31
C TYR A 366 7.72 8.27 -8.74
N ALA A 367 8.35 8.99 -7.81
CA ALA A 367 9.07 10.22 -8.05
C ALA A 367 10.34 10.31 -7.18
N ARG A 368 11.38 10.94 -7.70
CA ARG A 368 12.63 11.24 -6.98
C ARG A 368 13.19 12.56 -7.46
N VAL A 369 13.63 13.41 -6.53
CA VAL A 369 14.43 14.61 -6.87
C VAL A 369 15.87 14.17 -7.17
N LEU A 370 16.41 14.65 -8.27
CA LEU A 370 17.79 14.38 -8.68
C LEU A 370 18.70 15.50 -8.13
N GLU A 371 19.81 15.12 -7.51
CA GLU A 371 20.76 16.03 -6.86
C GLU A 371 22.21 15.64 -7.21
N GLY A 372 23.14 16.61 -7.19
CA GLY A 372 24.58 16.37 -7.34
C GLY A 372 24.99 15.74 -8.68
N ASP A 373 25.94 14.81 -8.62
CA ASP A 373 26.56 14.14 -9.78
C ASP A 373 25.52 13.45 -10.70
N GLU A 374 24.37 13.02 -10.17
CA GLU A 374 23.29 12.44 -10.97
C GLU A 374 22.63 13.46 -11.90
N LEU A 375 22.59 14.74 -11.51
CA LEU A 375 22.11 15.83 -12.36
C LEU A 375 23.14 16.19 -13.43
N GLU A 376 24.43 16.10 -13.12
CA GLU A 376 25.54 16.39 -14.05
C GLU A 376 25.66 15.31 -15.14
N MET A 377 25.51 14.03 -14.77
CA MET A 377 25.45 12.92 -15.73
C MET A 377 24.27 13.02 -16.71
N LEU A 378 23.20 13.77 -16.37
CA LEU A 378 22.08 14.02 -17.29
C LEU A 378 22.39 15.13 -18.29
N THR A 379 23.07 16.19 -17.85
CA THR A 379 23.52 17.26 -18.76
C THR A 379 24.59 16.79 -19.75
N GLU A 380 25.39 15.79 -19.41
CA GLU A 380 26.38 15.19 -20.31
C GLU A 380 25.77 14.22 -21.33
N ASN A 381 24.71 13.48 -20.96
CA ASN A 381 24.02 12.56 -21.87
C ASN A 381 23.04 13.26 -22.85
N GLU A 382 22.64 14.50 -22.56
CA GLU A 382 21.91 15.36 -23.50
C GLU A 382 22.84 16.18 -24.42
N ALA A 383 24.15 16.18 -24.16
CA ALA A 383 25.16 16.84 -24.97
C ALA A 383 25.60 15.99 -26.18
N HIS A 384 24.70 15.94 -27.17
CA HIS A 384 24.92 15.71 -28.61
C HIS A 384 25.00 14.27 -29.18
N PRO A 385 24.58 14.05 -30.46
CA PRO A 385 24.25 15.04 -31.51
C PRO A 385 22.84 14.83 -32.18
N ASN A 386 22.07 15.88 -32.53
CA ASN A 386 22.35 16.81 -33.62
C ASN A 386 21.40 18.04 -33.64
N LEU A 387 21.89 19.11 -34.27
CA LEU A 387 21.31 20.44 -34.59
C LEU A 387 21.53 21.51 -33.50
N VAL A 388 22.71 22.13 -33.45
CA VAL A 388 23.13 23.27 -34.30
C VAL A 388 22.31 24.53 -34.01
N ALA A 389 23.03 25.52 -33.48
CA ALA A 389 22.58 26.88 -33.25
C ALA A 389 21.88 27.49 -34.48
N THR A 390 20.77 28.17 -34.24
CA THR A 390 20.53 29.49 -34.83
C THR A 390 19.69 30.35 -33.89
N ASN A 391 20.31 31.43 -33.41
CA ASN A 391 19.61 32.68 -33.19
C ASN A 391 18.95 33.08 -34.52
N SER A 392 17.63 33.22 -34.60
CA SER A 392 17.01 34.17 -35.52
C SER A 392 15.55 34.44 -35.19
N ARG A 393 15.24 35.73 -35.21
CA ARG A 393 13.95 36.37 -35.33
C ARG A 393 13.08 35.85 -36.49
N ASP A 394 11.79 36.16 -36.32
CA ASP A 394 10.77 36.52 -37.30
C ASP A 394 10.04 35.43 -38.11
N HIS A 395 8.71 35.49 -37.92
CA HIS A 395 7.62 35.35 -38.90
C HIS A 395 7.48 34.05 -39.70
N HIS A 396 6.34 33.36 -39.48
CA HIS A 396 5.25 33.45 -40.46
C HIS A 396 3.88 33.08 -39.88
N ILE A 397 3.00 34.07 -39.98
CA ILE A 397 1.54 34.00 -40.00
C ILE A 397 1.07 33.17 -41.20
N ALA A 398 0.06 32.33 -41.01
CA ALA A 398 -1.12 32.14 -41.88
C ALA A 398 -1.78 30.77 -41.57
N ALA A 399 -3.09 30.57 -41.56
CA ALA A 399 -4.29 31.40 -41.59
C ALA A 399 -5.45 30.38 -41.34
N VAL A 400 -6.39 30.61 -40.42
CA VAL A 400 -7.73 31.21 -40.64
C VAL A 400 -8.69 30.26 -41.39
N LYS A 401 -9.81 29.78 -40.80
CA LYS A 401 -11.21 30.30 -40.84
C LYS A 401 -12.10 29.12 -40.39
N ASP A 402 -13.28 29.18 -39.78
CA ASP A 402 -14.38 30.13 -39.51
C ASP A 402 -15.16 29.51 -38.30
N ALA A 403 -15.98 30.16 -37.50
CA ALA A 403 -16.86 31.28 -37.76
C ALA A 403 -17.12 32.12 -36.50
N VAL A 404 -17.26 33.40 -36.76
CA VAL A 404 -17.75 34.49 -35.90
C VAL A 404 -19.27 34.38 -35.71
N VAL A 405 -19.76 35.00 -34.62
CA VAL A 405 -20.95 35.89 -34.50
C VAL A 405 -21.47 35.71 -33.06
N SER A 406 -21.78 36.70 -32.24
CA SER A 406 -21.54 38.15 -32.10
C SER A 406 -22.18 38.49 -30.72
N GLY A 407 -21.82 39.61 -30.08
CA GLY A 407 -22.71 40.19 -29.06
C GLY A 407 -22.10 40.80 -27.80
N VAL A 408 -21.48 41.97 -27.95
CA VAL A 408 -21.69 43.20 -27.15
C VAL A 408 -21.62 43.13 -25.59
N THR A 409 -20.63 43.84 -25.05
CA THR A 409 -20.41 44.35 -23.66
C THR A 409 -21.51 45.34 -23.19
N PRO A 410 -21.60 45.88 -21.93
CA PRO A 410 -20.55 46.01 -20.89
C PRO A 410 -21.06 45.87 -19.42
N ASP A 411 -20.19 46.29 -18.51
CA ASP A 411 -20.42 46.74 -17.12
C ASP A 411 -20.10 45.75 -16.00
N GLY A 412 -19.17 46.22 -15.17
CA GLY A 412 -18.52 45.44 -14.13
C GLY A 412 -19.25 45.46 -12.79
N ALA A 413 -18.72 44.63 -11.91
CA ALA A 413 -18.66 44.89 -10.49
C ALA A 413 -17.60 43.95 -9.90
N SER A 414 -16.59 44.54 -9.27
CA SER A 414 -15.76 43.86 -8.30
C SER A 414 -16.62 43.50 -7.09
N VAL A 415 -16.76 42.21 -6.79
CA VAL A 415 -17.18 41.74 -5.47
C VAL A 415 -16.23 40.64 -5.04
N GLN A 416 -15.42 40.95 -4.03
CA GLN A 416 -14.78 39.96 -3.18
C GLN A 416 -15.89 39.32 -2.36
N ASP A 417 -16.15 38.03 -2.55
CA ASP A 417 -16.86 37.22 -1.56
C ASP A 417 -16.04 35.96 -1.30
N GLU A 418 -15.56 35.85 -0.05
CA GLU A 418 -15.05 34.61 0.52
C GLU A 418 -16.19 33.59 0.58
N VAL A 419 -16.31 32.75 -0.44
CA VAL A 419 -17.23 31.62 -0.41
C VAL A 419 -16.63 30.51 0.45
N GLN A 420 -17.24 30.28 1.62
CA GLN A 420 -17.04 29.05 2.39
C GLN A 420 -17.42 27.85 1.50
N HIS A 421 -16.43 27.06 1.11
CA HIS A 421 -16.66 25.84 0.34
C HIS A 421 -17.27 24.74 1.21
N ASP A 422 -18.55 24.44 0.98
CA ASP A 422 -19.15 23.17 1.38
C ASP A 422 -18.54 22.05 0.50
N PRO A 423 -17.79 21.09 1.07
CA PRO A 423 -17.12 20.02 0.32
C PRO A 423 -18.09 19.10 -0.42
N ASN A 424 -19.39 19.10 -0.10
CA ASN A 424 -20.40 18.36 -0.86
C ASN A 424 -20.76 19.03 -2.20
N CYS A 425 -20.53 20.34 -2.36
CA CYS A 425 -20.87 21.04 -3.60
C CYS A 425 -19.77 20.87 -4.69
N SER A 426 -18.51 20.56 -4.34
CA SER A 426 -17.44 20.38 -5.35
C SER A 426 -17.62 19.10 -6.18
N TYR A 427 -18.05 18.00 -5.55
CA TYR A 427 -18.36 16.75 -6.24
C TYR A 427 -19.57 16.88 -7.16
N ALA A 428 -20.62 17.58 -6.71
CA ALA A 428 -21.80 17.86 -7.54
C ALA A 428 -21.44 18.72 -8.76
N GLN A 429 -20.56 19.72 -8.60
CA GLN A 429 -20.07 20.55 -9.69
C GLN A 429 -19.25 19.75 -10.72
N LEU A 430 -18.36 18.86 -10.26
CA LEU A 430 -17.58 17.97 -11.13
C LEU A 430 -18.47 16.98 -11.89
N LEU A 431 -19.43 16.34 -11.21
CA LEU A 431 -20.43 15.48 -11.85
C LEU A 431 -21.27 16.25 -12.87
N HIS A 432 -21.66 17.48 -12.56
CA HIS A 432 -22.42 18.32 -13.47
C HIS A 432 -21.59 18.72 -14.71
N GLN A 433 -20.30 19.03 -14.56
CA GLN A 433 -19.40 19.28 -15.70
C GLN A 433 -19.18 18.03 -16.54
N LEU A 434 -19.03 16.87 -15.92
CA LEU A 434 -18.87 15.60 -16.62
C LEU A 434 -20.12 15.25 -17.44
N MET A 435 -21.31 15.38 -16.83
CA MET A 435 -22.60 15.13 -17.49
C MET A 435 -22.97 16.15 -18.56
N LYS A 436 -22.34 17.34 -18.57
CA LYS A 436 -22.43 18.29 -19.69
C LYS A 436 -21.63 17.88 -20.92
N THR A 437 -20.69 16.94 -20.78
CA THR A 437 -19.96 16.38 -21.92
C THR A 437 -20.88 15.42 -22.66
N GLY A 438 -21.32 15.80 -23.87
CA GLY A 438 -22.35 15.09 -24.62
C GLY A 438 -22.09 13.59 -24.81
N GLN A 439 -20.83 13.20 -25.02
CA GLN A 439 -20.42 11.80 -25.13
C GLN A 439 -20.60 11.00 -23.83
N VAL A 440 -20.34 11.61 -22.68
CA VAL A 440 -20.46 10.91 -21.39
C VAL A 440 -21.92 10.66 -21.07
N ALA A 441 -22.77 11.68 -21.18
CA ALA A 441 -24.19 11.55 -20.90
C ALA A 441 -24.89 10.59 -21.88
N SER A 442 -24.51 10.58 -23.17
CA SER A 442 -25.08 9.65 -24.14
C SER A 442 -24.65 8.21 -23.85
N VAL A 443 -23.35 7.96 -23.64
CA VAL A 443 -22.83 6.62 -23.34
C VAL A 443 -23.45 6.08 -22.05
N LEU A 444 -23.55 6.90 -20.99
CA LEU A 444 -24.15 6.47 -19.72
C LEU A 444 -25.63 6.14 -19.89
N ARG A 445 -26.38 6.93 -20.65
CA ARG A 445 -27.80 6.70 -20.91
C ARG A 445 -28.03 5.40 -21.68
N ASP A 446 -27.18 5.14 -22.68
CA ASP A 446 -27.34 4.00 -23.59
C ASP A 446 -26.87 2.68 -22.95
N HIS A 447 -25.87 2.72 -22.06
CA HIS A 447 -25.26 1.52 -21.48
C HIS A 447 -25.66 1.27 -20.02
N ASN A 448 -26.07 2.29 -19.28
CA ASN A 448 -26.47 2.16 -17.87
C ASN A 448 -27.49 3.23 -17.45
N ARG A 449 -28.71 3.07 -17.96
CA ARG A 449 -29.83 4.01 -17.78
C ARG A 449 -30.14 4.29 -16.30
N ASP A 450 -30.12 3.27 -15.44
CA ASP A 450 -30.41 3.42 -14.01
C ASP A 450 -29.39 4.32 -13.31
N LEU A 451 -28.10 4.15 -13.64
CA LEU A 451 -27.06 5.02 -13.10
C LEU A 451 -27.20 6.46 -13.62
N HIS A 452 -27.53 6.63 -14.90
CA HIS A 452 -27.79 7.94 -15.49
C HIS A 452 -28.97 8.64 -14.79
N GLU A 453 -30.09 7.96 -14.56
CA GLU A 453 -31.26 8.51 -13.88
C GLU A 453 -30.95 8.88 -12.42
N ARG A 454 -30.21 8.04 -11.68
CA ARG A 454 -29.76 8.34 -10.32
C ARG A 454 -28.85 9.57 -10.25
N ILE A 455 -27.93 9.72 -11.20
CA ILE A 455 -27.04 10.89 -11.27
C ILE A 455 -27.83 12.15 -11.58
N VAL A 456 -28.77 12.09 -12.53
CA VAL A 456 -29.63 13.23 -12.88
C VAL A 456 -30.49 13.66 -11.70
N ASP A 457 -31.08 12.72 -10.97
CA ASP A 457 -31.91 13.04 -9.81
C ASP A 457 -31.10 13.56 -8.62
N PHE A 458 -29.90 13.01 -8.38
CA PHE A 458 -28.93 13.54 -7.43
C PHE A 458 -28.57 15.00 -7.74
N LEU A 459 -28.27 15.32 -9.01
CA LEU A 459 -27.94 16.68 -9.44
C LEU A 459 -29.13 17.66 -9.33
N LYS A 460 -30.37 17.18 -9.43
CA LYS A 460 -31.57 18.01 -9.21
C LYS A 460 -31.87 18.27 -7.74
N THR A 461 -31.51 17.35 -6.85
CA THR A 461 -31.82 17.46 -5.41
C THR A 461 -30.84 18.37 -4.68
N ILE A 462 -29.64 18.59 -5.24
CA ILE A 462 -28.65 19.49 -4.66
C ILE A 462 -28.97 20.94 -5.04
N LYS A 463 -29.51 21.70 -4.08
CA LYS A 463 -29.50 23.16 -4.12
C LYS A 463 -28.17 23.64 -3.52
N CYS A 464 -27.18 23.95 -4.35
CA CYS A 464 -26.04 24.74 -3.89
C CYS A 464 -26.54 26.19 -3.73
N ASN A 465 -26.51 26.72 -2.50
CA ASN A 465 -26.72 28.15 -2.24
C ASN A 465 -25.47 28.95 -2.60
#